data_AF-A0A183CPN9-F1
#
_entry.id   AF-A0A183CPN9-F1
#
_cell.length_a   1.000
_cell.length_b   1.000
_cell.length_c   1.000
_cell.angle_alpha   90.00
_cell.angle_beta   90.00
_cell.angle_gamma   90.00
#
_symmetry.space_group_name_H-M   'P 1'
#
loop_
_entity.id
_entity.type
_entity.pdbx_description
1 polymer ?
#
loop_
_entity_poly.entity_id
_entity_poly.type
_entity_poly.pdbx_seq_one_letter_code
_entity_poly.pdbx_strand_id
1 'polypeptide(L)'
;LKLDPVDFSLRLVDDGRPVAVVFNQVLMLGASPTHMELAARLMIERSTAIKAPTLAFALSHSKKIQQVLTRPGMVERFFSGPNEAHMAAQIRKTFAGLWGFEADQTKNNELIQMAIKNPERFVLKPIGEGCGAHFNYFDDDIPKKLAKLSPTELTEFILMEKLKPKVYKNHLVRALRPTLFNTEVTPELGIYGSLIGDMTTGRILYNKQEGHTFKTKLATENEGGICSGTGAVDAPFLVDN
;
A
#
# COMPACT_ATOMS: atom_id res chain seq x y z
N LEU A 1 -0.41 -12.71 25.39
CA LEU A 1 -0.65 -11.32 25.85
C LEU A 1 -1.97 -11.28 26.61
N LYS A 2 -2.08 -10.44 27.63
CA LYS A 2 -3.31 -10.22 28.40
C LYS A 2 -3.54 -8.73 28.58
N LEU A 3 -4.78 -8.27 28.41
CA LEU A 3 -5.18 -6.90 28.71
C LEU A 3 -5.68 -6.82 30.14
N ASP A 4 -5.14 -5.89 30.92
CA ASP A 4 -5.63 -5.56 32.25
C ASP A 4 -6.97 -4.80 32.13
N PRO A 5 -8.05 -5.22 32.82
CA PRO A 5 -9.36 -4.59 32.69
C PRO A 5 -9.48 -3.26 33.45
N VAL A 6 -8.52 -2.92 34.33
CA VAL A 6 -8.55 -1.71 35.16
C VAL A 6 -7.77 -0.58 34.51
N ASP A 7 -6.51 -0.80 34.18
CA ASP A 7 -5.61 0.23 33.64
C ASP A 7 -5.39 0.13 32.12
N PHE A 8 -5.98 -0.89 31.47
CA PHE A 8 -5.83 -1.18 30.05
C PHE A 8 -4.37 -1.44 29.60
N SER A 9 -3.46 -1.77 30.52
CA SER A 9 -2.11 -2.19 30.19
C SER A 9 -2.10 -3.56 29.53
N LEU A 10 -1.32 -3.68 28.46
CA LEU A 10 -1.04 -4.97 27.82
C LEU A 10 0.12 -5.64 28.55
N ARG A 11 -0.01 -6.90 28.91
CA ARG A 11 0.99 -7.63 29.70
C ARG A 11 1.35 -8.99 29.08
N LEU A 12 2.59 -9.43 29.30
CA LEU A 12 2.99 -10.81 29.02
C LEU A 12 2.24 -11.76 29.97
N VAL A 13 1.82 -12.91 29.45
CA VAL A 13 1.03 -13.88 30.23
C VAL A 13 1.91 -14.58 31.28
N ASP A 14 3.18 -14.80 30.95
CA ASP A 14 4.07 -15.62 31.75
C ASP A 14 4.55 -14.92 33.03
N ASP A 15 4.83 -13.62 32.97
CA ASP A 15 5.45 -12.87 34.07
C ASP A 15 4.77 -11.51 34.37
N GLY A 16 3.68 -11.19 33.68
CA GLY A 16 2.90 -9.97 33.94
C GLY A 16 3.58 -8.65 33.55
N ARG A 17 4.76 -8.69 32.92
CA ARG A 17 5.48 -7.47 32.52
C ARG A 17 4.65 -6.66 31.52
N PRO A 18 4.59 -5.32 31.67
CA PRO A 18 3.88 -4.46 30.75
C PRO A 18 4.58 -4.40 29.40
N VAL A 19 3.78 -4.38 28.33
CA VAL A 19 4.20 -4.22 26.95
C VAL A 19 4.03 -2.76 26.57
N ALA A 20 5.14 -2.06 26.36
CA ALA A 20 5.12 -0.64 25.99
C ALA A 20 4.78 -0.43 24.51
N VAL A 21 5.26 -1.31 23.62
CA VAL A 21 5.11 -1.17 22.16
C VAL A 21 4.72 -2.52 21.56
N VAL A 22 3.77 -2.49 20.63
CA VAL A 22 3.42 -3.63 19.77
C VAL A 22 3.77 -3.27 18.33
N PHE A 23 4.77 -3.97 17.79
CA PHE A 23 5.16 -3.86 16.38
C PHE A 23 4.37 -4.86 15.54
N ASN A 24 3.37 -4.35 14.82
CA ASN A 24 2.45 -5.16 14.02
C ASN A 24 3.02 -5.40 12.62
N GLN A 25 3.43 -6.64 12.33
CA GLN A 25 3.90 -7.05 10.99
C GLN A 25 2.79 -7.67 10.12
N VAL A 26 1.57 -7.81 10.65
CA VAL A 26 0.45 -8.43 9.94
C VAL A 26 -0.49 -7.36 9.37
N LEU A 27 -0.65 -7.38 8.06
CA LEU A 27 -1.66 -6.60 7.35
C LEU A 27 -3.04 -7.27 7.54
N MET A 28 -3.99 -6.52 8.11
CA MET A 28 -5.36 -7.01 8.26
C MET A 28 -6.21 -6.73 7.02
N LEU A 29 -5.82 -5.72 6.21
CA LEU A 29 -6.59 -5.31 5.05
C LEU A 29 -6.36 -6.31 3.90
N GLY A 30 -7.39 -7.07 3.51
CA GLY A 30 -7.26 -8.13 2.50
C GLY A 30 -6.82 -9.48 3.07
N ALA A 31 -6.66 -9.61 4.39
CA ALA A 31 -6.54 -10.89 5.05
C ALA A 31 -7.93 -11.48 5.35
N SER A 32 -7.98 -12.78 5.62
CA SER A 32 -9.16 -13.47 6.16
C SER A 32 -8.86 -13.94 7.59
N PRO A 33 -8.78 -13.01 8.57
CA PRO A 33 -8.40 -13.36 9.92
C PRO A 33 -9.47 -14.21 10.58
N THR A 34 -9.03 -15.18 11.37
CA THR A 34 -9.86 -15.97 12.27
C THR A 34 -10.46 -15.09 13.38
N HIS A 35 -11.51 -15.58 14.03
CA HIS A 35 -12.08 -14.93 15.21
C HIS A 35 -11.05 -14.70 16.33
N MET A 36 -10.10 -15.63 16.49
CA MET A 36 -9.04 -15.50 17.49
C MET A 36 -8.07 -14.36 17.14
N GLU A 37 -7.69 -14.22 15.88
CA GLU A 37 -6.81 -13.13 15.42
C GLU A 37 -7.49 -11.77 15.54
N LEU A 38 -8.78 -11.68 15.23
CA LEU A 38 -9.57 -10.47 15.44
C LEU A 38 -9.68 -10.10 16.91
N ALA A 39 -9.94 -11.08 17.79
CA ALA A 39 -9.99 -10.87 19.24
C ALA A 39 -8.63 -10.39 19.79
N ALA A 40 -7.52 -10.99 19.33
CA ALA A 40 -6.18 -10.56 19.69
C ALA A 40 -5.89 -9.13 19.22
N ARG A 41 -6.28 -8.79 17.97
CA ARG A 41 -6.11 -7.44 17.43
C ARG A 41 -6.92 -6.42 18.22
N LEU A 42 -8.18 -6.72 18.54
CA LEU A 42 -9.04 -5.86 19.34
C LEU A 42 -8.44 -5.62 20.74
N MET A 43 -7.92 -6.67 21.38
CA MET A 43 -7.23 -6.58 22.67
C MET A 43 -6.02 -5.64 22.60
N ILE A 44 -5.18 -5.77 21.57
CA ILE A 44 -4.00 -4.92 21.35
C ILE A 44 -4.40 -3.47 21.13
N GLU A 45 -5.35 -3.20 20.23
CA GLU A 45 -5.77 -1.83 19.88
C GLU A 45 -6.41 -1.11 21.07
N ARG A 46 -7.13 -1.83 21.94
CA ARG A 46 -7.73 -1.28 23.18
C ARG A 46 -6.73 -1.02 24.31
N SER A 47 -5.49 -1.51 24.18
CA SER A 47 -4.48 -1.35 25.22
C SER A 47 -3.78 0.00 25.19
N THR A 48 -3.12 0.35 26.30
CA THR A 48 -2.27 1.54 26.44
C THR A 48 -0.91 1.42 25.74
N ALA A 49 -0.55 0.24 25.22
CA ALA A 49 0.66 0.08 24.43
C ALA A 49 0.66 0.99 23.20
N ILE A 50 1.82 1.44 22.76
CA ILE A 50 1.99 2.15 21.48
C ILE A 50 1.90 1.10 20.36
N LYS A 51 1.03 1.34 19.37
CA LYS A 51 0.87 0.45 18.21
C LYS A 51 1.68 0.99 17.03
N ALA A 52 2.49 0.13 16.41
CA ALA A 52 3.30 0.46 15.25
C ALA A 52 3.05 -0.55 14.11
N PRO A 53 2.14 -0.25 13.16
CA PRO A 53 1.15 0.84 13.16
C PRO A 53 -0.11 0.51 13.99
N THR A 54 -0.92 1.54 14.27
CA THR A 54 -2.32 1.40 14.75
C THR A 54 -3.21 0.81 13.65
N LEU A 55 -4.40 0.32 14.00
CA LEU A 55 -5.39 -0.14 13.01
C LEU A 55 -5.83 0.99 12.08
N ALA A 56 -6.06 2.19 12.62
CA ALA A 56 -6.43 3.36 11.82
C ALA A 56 -5.36 3.71 10.79
N PHE A 57 -4.08 3.67 11.19
CA PHE A 57 -2.96 3.93 10.29
C PHE A 57 -2.84 2.82 9.22
N ALA A 58 -3.02 1.56 9.58
CA ALA A 58 -3.05 0.46 8.61
C ALA A 58 -4.18 0.61 7.56
N LEU A 59 -5.38 1.02 7.97
CA LEU A 59 -6.51 1.28 7.05
C LEU A 59 -6.25 2.48 6.13
N SER A 60 -5.47 3.46 6.60
CA SER A 60 -5.10 4.65 5.82
C SER A 60 -4.24 4.33 4.59
N HIS A 61 -3.59 3.18 4.56
CA HIS A 61 -2.75 2.74 3.44
C HIS A 61 -3.54 2.06 2.32
N SER A 62 -4.83 1.77 2.53
CA SER A 62 -5.66 1.13 1.52
C SER A 62 -5.61 1.84 0.17
N LYS A 63 -5.71 1.06 -0.91
CA LYS A 63 -5.75 1.61 -2.27
C LYS A 63 -6.90 2.58 -2.48
N LYS A 64 -8.01 2.40 -1.74
CA LYS A 64 -9.13 3.34 -1.75
C LYS A 64 -8.74 4.70 -1.18
N ILE A 65 -8.03 4.75 -0.06
CA ILE A 65 -7.56 6.02 0.51
C ILE A 65 -6.54 6.67 -0.44
N GLN A 66 -5.61 5.90 -0.99
CA GLN A 66 -4.69 6.39 -2.03
C GLN A 66 -5.45 7.04 -3.20
N GLN A 67 -6.49 6.39 -3.71
CA GLN A 67 -7.35 6.92 -4.77
C GLN A 67 -8.12 8.17 -4.33
N VAL A 68 -8.70 8.19 -3.13
CA VAL A 68 -9.48 9.34 -2.65
C VAL A 68 -8.59 10.56 -2.51
N LEU A 69 -7.35 10.40 -2.04
CA LEU A 69 -6.38 11.49 -1.89
C LEU A 69 -6.03 12.17 -3.23
N THR A 70 -6.17 11.51 -4.38
CA THR A 70 -5.90 12.16 -5.68
C THR A 70 -6.98 13.15 -6.11
N ARG A 71 -8.19 13.06 -5.53
CA ARG A 71 -9.30 13.97 -5.87
C ARG A 71 -8.93 15.43 -5.57
N PRO A 72 -9.47 16.40 -6.34
CA PRO A 72 -9.24 17.81 -6.06
C PRO A 72 -9.59 18.17 -4.61
N GLY A 73 -8.70 18.88 -3.92
CA GLY A 73 -8.91 19.36 -2.56
C GLY A 73 -8.73 18.31 -1.45
N MET A 74 -8.56 17.02 -1.75
CA MET A 74 -8.50 15.99 -0.69
C MET A 74 -7.18 16.01 0.10
N VAL A 75 -6.04 16.25 -0.55
CA VAL A 75 -4.76 16.38 0.15
C VAL A 75 -4.74 17.66 0.99
N GLU A 76 -5.26 18.75 0.42
CA GLU A 76 -5.27 20.10 0.98
C GLU A 76 -6.00 20.18 2.33
N ARG A 77 -6.97 19.28 2.57
CA ARG A 77 -7.64 19.12 3.88
C ARG A 77 -6.69 18.78 5.03
N PHE A 78 -5.51 18.23 4.74
CA PHE A 78 -4.49 17.86 5.73
C PHE A 78 -3.35 18.88 5.83
N PHE A 79 -3.36 19.94 5.01
CA PHE A 79 -2.30 20.93 4.90
C PHE A 79 -2.91 22.35 4.86
N SER A 80 -3.66 22.71 5.89
CA SER A 80 -4.41 23.98 5.97
C SER A 80 -3.62 25.14 6.59
N GLY A 81 -2.38 24.91 7.03
CA GLY A 81 -1.51 25.94 7.57
C GLY A 81 -1.06 26.95 6.51
N PRO A 82 -0.77 28.21 6.89
CA PRO A 82 -0.45 29.29 5.95
C PRO A 82 0.78 29.03 5.06
N ASN A 83 1.67 28.12 5.46
CA ASN A 83 2.89 27.76 4.74
C ASN A 83 2.92 26.29 4.27
N GLU A 84 1.79 25.58 4.27
CA GLU A 84 1.74 24.14 3.97
C GLU A 84 1.26 23.81 2.55
N ALA A 85 0.72 24.80 1.82
CA ALA A 85 0.19 24.60 0.47
C ALA A 85 1.22 23.98 -0.50
N HIS A 86 2.50 24.34 -0.35
CA HIS A 86 3.57 23.77 -1.17
C HIS A 86 3.75 22.26 -0.93
N MET A 87 3.46 21.76 0.28
CA MET A 87 3.60 20.34 0.64
C MET A 87 2.54 19.52 -0.07
N ALA A 88 1.29 19.99 -0.03
CA ALA A 88 0.19 19.39 -0.80
C ALA A 88 0.53 19.39 -2.30
N ALA A 89 1.05 20.49 -2.83
CA ALA A 89 1.47 20.57 -4.24
C ALA A 89 2.59 19.57 -4.59
N GLN A 90 3.59 19.37 -3.71
CA GLN A 90 4.64 18.37 -3.90
C GLN A 90 4.09 16.94 -3.88
N ILE A 91 3.19 16.62 -2.95
CA ILE A 91 2.52 15.31 -2.88
C ILE A 91 1.72 15.04 -4.16
N ARG A 92 0.94 16.03 -4.63
CA ARG A 92 0.16 15.86 -5.86
C ARG A 92 1.00 15.55 -7.09
N LYS A 93 2.24 16.07 -7.17
CA LYS A 93 3.18 15.77 -8.27
C LYS A 93 3.59 14.29 -8.34
N THR A 94 3.44 13.53 -7.25
CA THR A 94 3.81 12.10 -7.22
C THR A 94 2.65 11.19 -7.59
N PHE A 95 1.44 11.70 -7.80
CA PHE A 95 0.28 10.88 -8.10
C PHE A 95 0.23 10.49 -9.57
N ALA A 96 -0.04 9.22 -9.82
CA ALA A 96 -0.54 8.73 -11.10
C ALA A 96 -2.06 8.96 -11.21
N GLY A 97 -2.63 8.73 -12.38
CA GLY A 97 -4.09 8.64 -12.53
C GLY A 97 -4.68 7.54 -11.64
N LEU A 98 -5.66 7.90 -10.81
CA LEU A 98 -6.35 6.99 -9.89
C LEU A 98 -7.85 7.30 -9.88
N TRP A 99 -8.66 6.28 -10.14
CA TRP A 99 -10.12 6.37 -10.21
C TRP A 99 -10.75 5.29 -9.35
N GLY A 100 -11.83 5.65 -8.64
CA GLY A 100 -12.60 4.70 -7.84
C GLY A 100 -13.94 4.43 -8.50
N PHE A 101 -14.44 3.20 -8.30
CA PHE A 101 -15.83 2.91 -8.59
C PHE A 101 -16.72 3.36 -7.43
N GLU A 102 -17.89 3.88 -7.76
CA GLU A 102 -18.87 4.42 -6.82
C GLU A 102 -20.02 3.44 -6.60
N ALA A 103 -20.69 3.56 -5.45
CA ALA A 103 -21.90 2.79 -5.18
C ALA A 103 -23.02 3.12 -6.20
N ASP A 104 -23.10 4.39 -6.59
CA ASP A 104 -23.94 4.87 -7.69
C ASP A 104 -23.36 4.46 -9.04
N GLN A 105 -23.91 3.38 -9.60
CA GLN A 105 -23.42 2.75 -10.82
C GLN A 105 -23.49 3.65 -12.06
N THR A 106 -24.37 4.65 -12.06
CA THR A 106 -24.49 5.57 -13.19
C THR A 106 -23.20 6.35 -13.45
N LYS A 107 -22.36 6.49 -12.41
CA LYS A 107 -21.06 7.17 -12.47
C LYS A 107 -19.90 6.26 -12.91
N ASN A 108 -20.12 4.96 -13.00
CA ASN A 108 -19.07 3.98 -13.31
C ASN A 108 -18.95 3.69 -14.81
N ASN A 109 -20.00 3.92 -15.60
CA ASN A 109 -20.06 3.49 -17.01
C ASN A 109 -18.91 4.03 -17.85
N GLU A 110 -18.62 5.34 -17.76
CA GLU A 110 -17.52 5.95 -18.52
C GLU A 110 -16.16 5.36 -18.14
N LEU A 111 -15.93 5.15 -16.84
CA LEU A 111 -14.71 4.58 -16.31
C LEU A 111 -14.52 3.12 -16.78
N ILE A 112 -15.58 2.32 -16.75
CA ILE A 112 -15.58 0.94 -17.24
C ILE A 112 -15.28 0.92 -18.74
N GLN A 113 -15.95 1.74 -19.54
CA GLN A 113 -15.72 1.80 -20.99
C GLN A 113 -14.30 2.26 -21.32
N MET A 114 -13.76 3.24 -20.59
CA MET A 114 -12.38 3.69 -20.73
C MET A 114 -11.39 2.54 -20.46
N ALA A 115 -11.61 1.78 -19.38
CA ALA A 115 -10.77 0.64 -19.01
C ALA A 115 -10.86 -0.52 -20.00
N ILE A 116 -12.05 -0.81 -20.54
CA ILE A 116 -12.26 -1.87 -21.54
C ILE A 116 -11.65 -1.51 -22.88
N LYS A 117 -11.74 -0.24 -23.29
CA LYS A 117 -11.24 0.22 -24.59
C LYS A 117 -9.71 0.26 -24.67
N ASN A 118 -9.03 0.54 -23.55
CA ASN A 118 -7.57 0.69 -23.51
C ASN A 118 -6.99 0.01 -22.25
N PRO A 119 -7.17 -1.31 -22.08
CA PRO A 119 -6.80 -1.99 -20.85
C PRO A 119 -5.30 -1.92 -20.54
N GLU A 120 -4.45 -1.81 -21.55
CA GLU A 120 -2.99 -1.67 -21.44
C GLU A 120 -2.54 -0.35 -20.77
N ARG A 121 -3.44 0.63 -20.66
CA ARG A 121 -3.19 1.90 -19.97
C ARG A 121 -3.46 1.83 -18.48
N PHE A 122 -4.03 0.75 -17.99
CA PHE A 122 -4.53 0.67 -16.62
C PHE A 122 -4.06 -0.58 -15.88
N VAL A 123 -4.25 -0.53 -14.58
CA VAL A 123 -4.15 -1.66 -13.66
C VAL A 123 -5.39 -1.60 -12.76
N LEU A 124 -6.18 -2.67 -12.75
CA LEU A 124 -7.32 -2.80 -11.86
C LEU A 124 -6.85 -3.46 -10.56
N LYS A 125 -6.99 -2.75 -9.43
CA LYS A 125 -6.43 -3.19 -8.13
C LYS A 125 -7.56 -3.42 -7.12
N PRO A 126 -7.61 -4.56 -6.43
CA PRO A 126 -8.47 -4.71 -5.27
C PRO A 126 -8.03 -3.75 -4.16
N ILE A 127 -8.95 -3.34 -3.29
CA ILE A 127 -8.68 -2.39 -2.19
C ILE A 127 -7.76 -2.99 -1.11
N GLY A 128 -7.75 -4.32 -0.98
CA GLY A 128 -6.90 -5.05 -0.02
C GLY A 128 -5.39 -4.82 -0.21
N GLU A 129 -4.63 -5.00 0.87
CA GLU A 129 -3.16 -4.98 0.87
C GLU A 129 -2.60 -6.37 1.19
N GLY A 130 -1.83 -6.94 0.27
CA GLY A 130 -1.13 -8.19 0.54
C GLY A 130 -0.02 -8.45 -0.47
N CYS A 131 1.16 -8.82 0.03
CA CYS A 131 2.17 -9.53 -0.75
C CYS A 131 1.75 -11.01 -0.85
N GLY A 132 0.70 -11.30 -1.61
CA GLY A 132 0.18 -12.67 -1.80
C GLY A 132 -1.33 -12.72 -2.07
N ALA A 133 -1.73 -13.62 -2.98
CA ALA A 133 -3.09 -13.99 -3.42
C ALA A 133 -4.04 -12.92 -4.01
N HIS A 134 -3.74 -11.63 -3.90
CA HIS A 134 -4.57 -10.57 -4.51
C HIS A 134 -3.92 -10.03 -5.79
N PHE A 135 -4.26 -10.66 -6.92
CA PHE A 135 -3.77 -10.28 -8.24
C PHE A 135 -4.33 -8.90 -8.62
N ASN A 136 -3.44 -7.93 -8.87
CA ASN A 136 -3.82 -6.82 -9.74
C ASN A 136 -4.14 -7.41 -11.12
N TYR A 137 -5.13 -6.86 -11.81
CA TYR A 137 -5.47 -7.26 -13.16
C TYR A 137 -4.85 -6.28 -14.15
N PHE A 138 -4.25 -6.84 -15.21
CA PHE A 138 -3.53 -6.10 -16.24
C PHE A 138 -4.08 -6.48 -17.60
N ASP A 139 -3.98 -5.55 -18.55
CA ASP A 139 -4.18 -5.84 -19.97
C ASP A 139 -5.53 -6.59 -20.18
N ASP A 140 -5.55 -7.68 -20.96
CA ASP A 140 -6.77 -8.43 -21.28
C ASP A 140 -7.51 -9.02 -20.08
N ASP A 141 -6.90 -9.07 -18.88
CA ASP A 141 -7.58 -9.54 -17.68
C ASP A 141 -8.48 -8.48 -17.05
N ILE A 142 -8.27 -7.19 -17.35
CA ILE A 142 -9.13 -6.11 -16.86
C ILE A 142 -10.56 -6.26 -17.40
N PRO A 143 -10.80 -6.33 -18.73
CA PRO A 143 -12.16 -6.50 -19.25
C PRO A 143 -12.81 -7.80 -18.76
N LYS A 144 -12.05 -8.91 -18.73
CA LYS A 144 -12.54 -10.21 -18.25
C LYS A 144 -12.98 -10.15 -16.79
N LYS A 145 -12.25 -9.41 -15.94
CA LYS A 145 -12.60 -9.24 -14.53
C LYS A 145 -13.82 -8.34 -14.39
N LEU A 146 -13.82 -7.17 -15.03
CA LEU A 146 -14.93 -6.21 -14.97
C LEU A 146 -16.26 -6.84 -15.42
N ALA A 147 -16.25 -7.69 -16.45
CA ALA A 147 -17.44 -8.38 -16.93
C ALA A 147 -18.06 -9.38 -15.93
N LYS A 148 -17.30 -9.80 -14.90
CA LYS A 148 -17.75 -10.78 -13.89
C LYS A 148 -18.16 -10.13 -12.57
N LEU A 149 -17.82 -8.85 -12.36
CA LEU A 149 -18.08 -8.17 -11.10
C LEU A 149 -19.53 -7.70 -11.04
N SER A 150 -20.20 -8.00 -9.92
CA SER A 150 -21.43 -7.34 -9.56
C SER A 150 -21.19 -5.85 -9.24
N PRO A 151 -22.24 -5.00 -9.28
CA PRO A 151 -22.17 -3.61 -8.83
C PRO A 151 -21.51 -3.41 -7.46
N THR A 152 -21.77 -4.32 -6.52
CA THR A 152 -21.22 -4.26 -5.16
C THR A 152 -19.74 -4.61 -5.17
N GLU A 153 -19.35 -5.73 -5.78
CA GLU A 153 -17.94 -6.16 -5.84
C GLU A 153 -17.08 -5.17 -6.62
N LEU A 154 -17.64 -4.46 -7.60
CA LEU A 154 -16.93 -3.42 -8.35
C LEU A 154 -16.37 -2.32 -7.43
N THR A 155 -17.08 -1.98 -6.35
CA THR A 155 -16.63 -0.99 -5.37
C THR A 155 -15.43 -1.44 -4.54
N GLU A 156 -15.10 -2.73 -4.58
CA GLU A 156 -13.91 -3.31 -3.93
C GLU A 156 -12.63 -3.12 -4.75
N PHE A 157 -12.72 -2.42 -5.89
CA PHE A 157 -11.61 -2.14 -6.78
C PHE A 157 -11.36 -0.65 -6.97
N ILE A 158 -10.15 -0.33 -7.41
CA ILE A 158 -9.78 0.94 -8.00
C ILE A 158 -9.15 0.70 -9.38
N LEU A 159 -9.25 1.67 -10.25
CA LEU A 159 -8.49 1.72 -11.50
C LEU A 159 -7.31 2.67 -11.32
N MET A 160 -6.11 2.22 -11.66
CA MET A 160 -4.90 3.04 -11.62
C MET A 160 -4.28 3.10 -13.02
N GLU A 161 -3.71 4.23 -13.39
CA GLU A 161 -2.87 4.38 -14.57
C GLU A 161 -1.66 3.42 -14.47
N LYS A 162 -1.41 2.66 -15.54
CA LYS A 162 -0.25 1.78 -15.64
C LYS A 162 0.99 2.62 -15.89
N LEU A 163 1.88 2.66 -14.90
CA LEU A 163 3.18 3.32 -15.02
C LEU A 163 4.05 2.59 -16.04
N LYS A 164 4.79 3.37 -16.84
CA LYS A 164 5.74 2.87 -17.85
C LYS A 164 7.16 3.28 -17.45
N PRO A 165 7.79 2.57 -16.49
CA PRO A 165 9.15 2.89 -16.05
C PRO A 165 10.15 2.68 -17.18
N LYS A 166 11.29 3.38 -17.09
CA LYS A 166 12.41 3.17 -18.02
C LYS A 166 12.98 1.76 -17.86
N VAL A 167 13.25 1.10 -18.99
CA VAL A 167 13.87 -0.22 -19.04
C VAL A 167 15.39 -0.07 -19.02
N TYR A 168 16.03 -0.92 -18.22
CA TYR A 168 17.48 -1.03 -18.12
C TYR A 168 17.91 -2.47 -18.39
N LYS A 169 19.19 -2.68 -18.69
CA LYS A 169 19.78 -4.02 -18.67
C LYS A 169 20.49 -4.24 -17.35
N ASN A 170 20.23 -5.39 -16.72
CA ASN A 170 20.89 -5.80 -15.48
C ASN A 170 21.05 -7.33 -15.42
N HIS A 171 21.69 -7.81 -14.37
CA HIS A 171 21.86 -9.23 -14.08
C HIS A 171 20.96 -9.61 -12.89
N LEU A 172 20.15 -10.65 -13.04
CA LEU A 172 19.32 -11.17 -11.96
C LEU A 172 19.90 -12.49 -11.45
N VAL A 173 20.38 -12.46 -10.21
CA VAL A 173 20.91 -13.64 -9.50
C VAL A 173 19.87 -14.10 -8.49
N ARG A 174 19.53 -15.39 -8.52
CA ARG A 174 18.63 -15.99 -7.53
C ARG A 174 19.13 -17.37 -7.16
N ALA A 175 19.14 -17.65 -5.85
CA ALA A 175 19.48 -18.97 -5.35
C ALA A 175 18.62 -20.05 -6.02
N LEU A 176 19.25 -21.17 -6.39
CA LEU A 176 18.59 -22.34 -6.97
C LEU A 176 17.89 -22.09 -8.33
N ARG A 177 18.19 -20.97 -9.00
CA ARG A 177 17.75 -20.71 -10.39
C ARG A 177 18.93 -20.28 -11.26
N PRO A 178 18.86 -20.50 -12.59
CA PRO A 178 19.85 -19.94 -13.51
C PRO A 178 19.95 -18.43 -13.35
N THR A 179 21.18 -17.91 -13.37
CA THR A 179 21.40 -16.46 -13.41
C THR A 179 20.97 -15.93 -14.76
N LEU A 180 20.19 -14.85 -14.76
CA LEU A 180 19.79 -14.14 -15.97
C LEU A 180 20.78 -13.01 -16.20
N PHE A 181 21.63 -13.12 -17.22
CA PHE A 181 22.61 -12.10 -17.53
C PHE A 181 22.06 -11.10 -18.56
N ASN A 182 22.35 -9.81 -18.37
CA ASN A 182 22.08 -8.74 -19.35
C ASN A 182 20.62 -8.71 -19.84
N THR A 183 19.68 -8.94 -18.93
CA THR A 183 18.25 -8.99 -19.21
C THR A 183 17.59 -7.64 -18.99
N GLU A 184 16.48 -7.39 -19.68
CA GLU A 184 15.69 -6.18 -19.51
C GLU A 184 14.91 -6.20 -18.20
N VAL A 185 15.06 -5.12 -17.44
CA VAL A 185 14.49 -4.97 -16.11
C VAL A 185 13.88 -3.59 -15.90
N THR A 186 12.98 -3.50 -14.94
CA THR A 186 12.38 -2.24 -14.48
C THR A 186 12.54 -2.11 -12.96
N PRO A 187 13.07 -0.98 -12.48
CA PRO A 187 13.23 -0.73 -11.06
C PRO A 187 12.01 -0.04 -10.43
N GLU A 188 11.87 -0.20 -9.11
CA GLU A 188 10.92 0.47 -8.25
C GLU A 188 11.64 0.95 -6.98
N LEU A 189 11.63 2.27 -6.75
CA LEU A 189 12.20 2.90 -5.57
C LEU A 189 11.15 3.02 -4.46
N GLY A 190 11.48 2.48 -3.29
CA GLY A 190 10.74 2.71 -2.04
C GLY A 190 11.56 3.59 -1.10
N ILE A 191 10.91 4.56 -0.46
CA ILE A 191 11.53 5.45 0.53
C ILE A 191 10.94 5.14 1.89
N TYR A 192 11.80 4.88 2.88
CA TYR A 192 11.37 4.63 4.25
C TYR A 192 11.24 5.94 5.03
N GLY A 193 10.18 6.03 5.82
CA GLY A 193 9.91 7.13 6.72
C GLY A 193 9.45 6.62 8.08
N SER A 194 9.84 7.34 9.13
CA SER A 194 9.54 7.04 10.52
C SER A 194 8.82 8.23 11.14
N LEU A 195 7.62 7.99 11.65
CA LEU A 195 6.79 8.99 12.32
C LEU A 195 6.41 8.48 13.72
N ILE A 196 6.76 9.24 14.74
CA ILE A 196 6.34 9.01 16.14
C ILE A 196 5.64 10.28 16.61
N GLY A 197 4.43 10.13 17.12
CA GLY A 197 3.64 11.24 17.62
C GLY A 197 2.44 10.75 18.40
N ASP A 198 1.72 11.73 18.96
CA ASP A 198 0.47 11.53 19.68
C ASP A 198 -0.68 11.96 18.78
N MET A 199 -1.49 11.00 18.36
CA MET A 199 -2.64 11.23 17.48
C MET A 199 -3.76 12.04 18.17
N THR A 200 -3.83 12.03 19.50
CA THR A 200 -4.86 12.75 20.27
C THR A 200 -4.55 14.24 20.33
N THR A 201 -3.28 14.58 20.54
CA THR A 201 -2.83 15.97 20.65
C THR A 201 -2.33 16.55 19.33
N GLY A 202 -2.08 15.70 18.32
CA GLY A 202 -1.44 16.09 17.06
C GLY A 202 0.05 16.37 17.19
N ARG A 203 0.65 16.09 18.35
CA ARG A 203 2.07 16.37 18.60
C ARG A 203 2.96 15.37 17.85
N ILE A 204 3.83 15.90 16.99
CA ILE A 204 4.90 15.13 16.34
C ILE A 204 6.13 15.15 17.26
N LEU A 205 6.64 13.97 17.61
CA LEU A 205 7.87 13.79 18.40
C LEU A 205 9.07 13.45 17.51
N TYR A 206 8.81 12.73 16.42
CA TYR A 206 9.81 12.30 15.46
C TYR A 206 9.18 12.21 14.08
N ASN A 207 9.80 12.79 13.06
CA ASN A 207 9.40 12.65 11.67
C ASN A 207 10.66 12.73 10.80
N LYS A 208 11.15 11.59 10.32
CA LYS A 208 12.33 11.54 9.47
C LYS A 208 12.16 10.55 8.32
N GLN A 209 12.69 10.91 7.16
CA GLN A 209 12.98 9.99 6.08
C GLN A 209 14.34 9.33 6.36
N GLU A 210 14.39 8.01 6.45
CA GLU A 210 15.60 7.27 6.81
C GLU A 210 15.71 5.98 5.99
N GLY A 211 16.62 6.00 5.02
CA GLY A 211 16.87 4.85 4.15
C GLY A 211 15.88 4.72 3.00
N HIS A 212 16.11 3.67 2.21
CA HIS A 212 15.35 3.33 1.02
C HIS A 212 15.40 1.82 0.78
N THR A 213 14.51 1.34 -0.08
CA THR A 213 14.60 0.03 -0.70
C THR A 213 14.53 0.20 -2.21
N PHE A 214 15.20 -0.67 -2.94
CA PHE A 214 15.16 -0.66 -4.39
C PHE A 214 14.88 -2.10 -4.82
N LYS A 215 13.83 -2.27 -5.62
CA LYS A 215 13.42 -3.57 -6.12
C LYS A 215 13.44 -3.53 -7.63
N THR A 216 13.90 -4.60 -8.25
CA THR A 216 14.01 -4.72 -9.70
C THR A 216 13.33 -6.00 -10.13
N LYS A 217 12.54 -5.93 -11.21
CA LYS A 217 11.86 -7.07 -11.82
C LYS A 217 12.17 -7.13 -13.32
N LEU A 218 11.96 -8.28 -13.94
CA LEU A 218 12.01 -8.37 -15.41
C LEU A 218 11.03 -7.38 -16.04
N ALA A 219 11.41 -6.74 -17.14
CA ALA A 219 10.55 -5.76 -17.83
C ALA A 219 9.24 -6.38 -18.35
N THR A 220 9.25 -7.69 -18.60
CA THR A 220 8.08 -8.48 -19.03
C THR A 220 7.13 -8.83 -17.89
N GLU A 221 7.53 -8.63 -16.64
CA GLU A 221 6.74 -9.01 -15.46
C GLU A 221 5.89 -7.84 -14.97
N ASN A 222 4.60 -8.11 -14.73
CA ASN A 222 3.69 -7.11 -14.18
C ASN A 222 3.88 -6.92 -12.67
N GLU A 223 4.27 -7.97 -11.92
CA GLU A 223 4.42 -7.94 -10.47
C GLU A 223 5.88 -8.07 -10.02
N GLY A 224 6.30 -7.28 -9.02
CA GLY A 224 7.70 -7.18 -8.57
C GLY A 224 7.96 -7.65 -7.14
N GLY A 225 7.15 -8.56 -6.61
CA GLY A 225 7.27 -9.02 -5.22
C GLY A 225 8.55 -9.81 -4.96
N ILE A 226 9.32 -9.41 -3.94
CA ILE A 226 10.55 -10.12 -3.54
C ILE A 226 10.19 -11.50 -2.98
N CYS A 227 9.25 -11.56 -2.04
CA CYS A 227 8.82 -12.80 -1.39
C CYS A 227 8.07 -13.75 -2.33
N SER A 228 7.36 -13.21 -3.34
CA SER A 228 6.71 -14.02 -4.39
C SER A 228 7.70 -14.55 -5.44
N GLY A 229 8.95 -14.08 -5.41
CA GLY A 229 10.01 -14.52 -6.30
C GLY A 229 10.00 -13.89 -7.69
N THR A 230 9.19 -12.85 -7.92
CA THR A 230 9.11 -12.14 -9.21
C THR A 230 10.03 -10.92 -9.27
N GLY A 231 10.40 -10.34 -8.12
CA GLY A 231 11.38 -9.27 -8.00
C GLY A 231 12.67 -9.69 -7.29
N ALA A 232 13.74 -8.92 -7.48
CA ALA A 232 15.02 -9.00 -6.78
C ALA A 232 15.30 -7.69 -6.04
N VAL A 233 16.04 -7.78 -4.93
CA VAL A 233 16.55 -6.59 -4.23
C VAL A 233 17.69 -6.01 -5.03
N ASP A 234 17.77 -4.69 -5.08
CA ASP A 234 18.73 -3.94 -5.89
C ASP A 234 19.19 -2.69 -5.11
N ALA A 235 20.07 -1.88 -5.68
CA ALA A 235 20.52 -0.60 -5.14
C ALA A 235 20.49 0.49 -6.22
N PRO A 236 20.07 1.73 -5.88
CA PRO A 236 20.06 2.81 -6.85
C PRO A 236 21.49 3.28 -7.14
N PHE A 237 21.82 3.43 -8.41
CA PHE A 237 23.01 4.16 -8.86
C PHE A 237 22.59 5.58 -9.26
N LEU A 238 23.07 6.58 -8.52
CA LEU A 238 22.80 7.98 -8.84
C LEU A 238 23.62 8.38 -10.06
N VAL A 239 22.94 8.96 -11.06
CA VAL A 239 23.56 9.50 -12.27
C VAL A 239 23.35 11.01 -12.28
N ASP A 240 24.35 11.74 -12.75
CA ASP A 240 24.20 13.17 -13.02
C ASP A 240 23.25 13.38 -14.21
N ASN A 241 22.50 14.49 -14.18
CA ASN A 241 21.63 14.90 -15.28
C ASN A 241 22.40 15.62 -16.38
#